data_AF-A0A059EYS9-F1
#
_entry.id   AF-A0A059EYS9-F1
#
_cell.length_a   1.000
_cell.length_b   1.000
_cell.length_c   1.000
_cell.angle_alpha   90.00
_cell.angle_beta   90.00
_cell.angle_gamma   90.00
#
_symmetry.space_group_name_H-M   'P 1'
#
loop_
_entity.id
_entity.type
_entity.pdbx_description
1 polymer ?
#
loop_
_entity_poly.entity_id
_entity_poly.type
_entity_poly.pdbx_seq_one_letter_code
_entity_poly.pdbx_strand_id
1 'polypeptide(L)'
;MIIEWLISEQNQRNLYINFYKFRINRRSDVRTYWKCSTSGCRKAAVFENDVLVLFDDVLEHNHGYNLDLSMKNKLSMLCFSIIEIAPYKSAFKIYQSARKKLLDLFEWHDSCFRNIPIFENFKNIIYNKKEEYIPSHNNLNFEIPDSFKFTLKNKIFLAIDNRNKEDSIICYLEKDFVRKIFNFSDLKLMFDIKFYVSPNISKQLYVIHAFKGNKYFPLIYYFLTNKTQRIYTRLLRLLQNSFYNII
;
A
#
# COMPACT_ATOMS: atom_id res chain seq x y z
N MET A 1 -22.18 21.98 -10.20
CA MET A 1 -20.91 21.97 -10.98
C MET A 1 -19.83 21.38 -10.11
N ILE A 2 -19.14 20.35 -10.58
CA ILE A 2 -18.08 19.66 -9.84
C ILE A 2 -16.73 20.17 -10.36
N ILE A 3 -15.91 20.76 -9.49
CA ILE A 3 -14.56 21.26 -9.81
C ILE A 3 -13.56 20.48 -8.99
N GLU A 4 -12.57 19.89 -9.65
CA GLU A 4 -11.56 19.08 -9.00
C GLU A 4 -10.16 19.38 -9.53
N TRP A 5 -9.19 19.31 -8.64
CA TRP A 5 -7.77 19.49 -8.94
C TRP A 5 -7.04 18.15 -8.79
N LEU A 6 -6.43 17.67 -9.87
CA LEU A 6 -5.66 16.43 -9.90
C LEU A 6 -4.21 16.70 -10.27
N ILE A 7 -3.25 16.26 -9.44
CA ILE A 7 -1.82 16.39 -9.74
C ILE A 7 -1.39 15.21 -10.63
N SER A 8 -0.70 15.48 -11.75
CA SER A 8 -0.14 14.42 -12.61
C SER A 8 1.12 13.80 -12.01
N GLU A 9 1.55 12.67 -12.57
CA GLU A 9 2.84 12.04 -12.27
C GLU A 9 4.04 12.97 -12.54
N GLN A 10 3.89 13.98 -13.39
CA GLN A 10 4.91 15.01 -13.65
C GLN A 10 4.78 16.24 -12.73
N ASN A 11 4.04 16.10 -11.63
CA ASN A 11 3.73 17.17 -10.68
C ASN A 11 3.00 18.39 -11.31
N GLN A 12 2.27 18.16 -12.41
CA GLN A 12 1.48 19.20 -13.06
C GLN A 12 0.04 19.19 -12.55
N ARG A 13 -0.45 20.36 -12.14
CA ARG A 13 -1.85 20.53 -11.71
C ARG A 13 -2.78 20.44 -12.93
N ASN A 14 -3.65 19.43 -12.95
CA ASN A 14 -4.73 19.29 -13.92
C ASN A 14 -6.04 19.74 -13.27
N LEU A 15 -6.86 20.42 -14.04
CA LEU A 15 -8.19 20.84 -13.66
C LEU A 15 -9.20 19.90 -14.30
N TYR A 16 -10.19 19.45 -13.54
CA TYR A 16 -11.36 18.74 -14.05
C TYR A 16 -12.61 19.51 -13.67
N ILE A 17 -13.47 19.79 -14.65
CA ILE A 17 -14.79 20.39 -14.43
C ILE A 17 -15.83 19.47 -15.06
N ASN A 18 -16.77 18.97 -14.27
CA ASN A 18 -17.81 18.01 -14.72
C ASN A 18 -17.23 16.86 -15.58
N PHE A 19 -16.16 16.21 -15.12
CA PHE A 19 -15.45 15.10 -15.80
C PHE A 19 -14.65 15.46 -17.07
N TYR A 20 -14.62 16.72 -17.48
CA TYR A 20 -13.79 17.17 -18.59
C TYR A 20 -12.43 17.63 -18.11
N LYS A 21 -11.36 17.14 -18.75
CA LYS A 21 -9.99 17.55 -18.44
C LYS A 21 -9.68 18.91 -19.07
N PHE A 22 -9.24 19.85 -18.26
CA PHE A 22 -8.72 21.14 -18.67
C PHE A 22 -7.21 21.22 -18.48
N ARG A 23 -6.56 21.95 -19.38
CA ARG A 23 -5.13 22.27 -19.34
C ARG A 23 -4.93 23.77 -19.29
N ILE A 24 -3.80 24.19 -18.72
CA ILE A 24 -3.42 25.60 -18.69
C ILE A 24 -3.24 26.08 -20.13
N ASN A 25 -3.94 27.16 -20.48
CA ASN A 25 -3.78 27.87 -21.74
C ASN A 25 -2.85 29.07 -21.55
N ARG A 26 -3.08 29.87 -20.51
CA ARG A 26 -2.30 31.06 -20.17
C ARG A 26 -2.34 31.29 -18.65
N ARG A 27 -1.27 31.84 -18.09
CA ARG A 27 -1.22 32.25 -16.69
C ARG A 27 -0.74 33.71 -16.60
N SER A 28 -1.36 34.48 -15.74
CA SER A 28 -0.86 35.76 -15.23
C SER A 28 -0.69 35.67 -13.72
N ASP A 29 -0.18 36.72 -13.08
CA ASP A 29 0.04 36.74 -11.64
C ASP A 29 -1.24 36.55 -10.84
N VAL A 30 -2.38 37.01 -11.38
CA VAL A 30 -3.68 37.02 -10.70
C VAL A 30 -4.65 35.98 -11.28
N ARG A 31 -4.56 35.67 -12.58
CA ARG A 31 -5.51 34.81 -13.29
C ARG A 31 -4.85 33.62 -13.96
N THR A 32 -5.49 32.46 -13.87
CA THR A 32 -5.14 31.26 -14.65
C THR A 32 -6.27 30.92 -15.62
N TYR A 33 -5.93 30.90 -16.91
CA TYR A 33 -6.83 30.56 -18.00
C TYR A 33 -6.65 29.11 -18.38
N TRP A 34 -7.74 28.38 -18.37
CA TRP A 34 -7.83 26.97 -18.68
C TRP A 34 -8.65 26.76 -19.95
N LYS A 35 -8.23 25.81 -20.78
CA LYS A 35 -9.02 25.34 -21.93
C LYS A 35 -9.18 23.84 -21.88
N CYS A 36 -10.25 23.33 -22.48
CA CYS A 36 -10.45 21.91 -22.62
C CYS A 36 -9.23 21.26 -23.30
N SER A 37 -8.84 20.07 -22.82
CA SER A 37 -7.67 19.36 -23.34
C SER A 37 -7.93 18.69 -24.69
N THR A 38 -9.19 18.43 -25.02
CA THR A 38 -9.59 17.80 -26.29
C THR A 38 -9.38 18.75 -27.46
N SER A 39 -8.78 18.24 -28.54
CA SER A 39 -8.58 19.01 -29.77
C SER A 39 -9.92 19.49 -30.35
N GLY A 40 -9.98 20.75 -30.78
CA GLY A 40 -11.19 21.35 -31.37
C GLY A 40 -12.28 21.76 -30.37
N CYS A 41 -12.13 21.48 -29.07
CA CYS A 41 -13.07 21.94 -28.05
C CYS A 41 -12.72 23.37 -27.59
N ARG A 42 -13.73 24.26 -27.54
CA ARG A 42 -13.55 25.68 -27.21
C ARG A 42 -13.87 26.05 -25.76
N LYS A 43 -14.47 25.14 -24.98
CA LYS A 43 -14.76 25.34 -23.56
C LYS A 43 -13.53 25.81 -22.79
N ALA A 44 -13.72 26.85 -22.00
CA ALA A 44 -12.68 27.49 -21.19
C ALA A 44 -13.18 27.79 -19.78
N ALA A 45 -12.23 27.89 -18.85
CA ALA A 45 -12.47 28.29 -17.47
C ALA A 45 -11.39 29.29 -17.04
N VAL A 46 -11.74 30.24 -16.18
CA VAL A 46 -10.82 31.24 -15.63
C VAL A 46 -10.92 31.19 -14.13
N PHE A 47 -9.75 31.06 -13.49
CA PHE A 47 -9.60 31.12 -12.04
C PHE A 47 -8.83 32.37 -11.67
N GLU A 48 -9.29 33.07 -10.63
CA GLU A 48 -8.60 34.20 -10.01
C GLU A 48 -8.29 33.81 -8.57
N ASN A 49 -7.00 33.77 -8.18
CA ASN A 49 -6.57 33.31 -6.86
C ASN A 49 -7.22 31.98 -6.41
N ASP A 50 -7.21 30.97 -7.29
CA ASP A 50 -7.85 29.65 -7.09
C ASP A 50 -9.39 29.63 -6.97
N VAL A 51 -10.07 30.77 -7.17
CA VAL A 51 -11.53 30.89 -7.24
C VAL A 51 -11.99 30.90 -8.69
N LEU A 52 -12.99 30.08 -9.05
CA LEU A 52 -13.58 30.13 -10.38
C LEU A 52 -14.32 31.46 -10.58
N VAL A 53 -13.86 32.27 -11.52
CA VAL A 53 -14.48 33.57 -11.85
C VAL A 53 -15.21 33.55 -13.19
N LEU A 54 -14.87 32.62 -14.07
CA LEU A 54 -15.52 32.50 -15.36
C LEU A 54 -15.52 31.04 -15.79
N PHE A 55 -16.70 30.50 -16.04
CA PHE A 55 -16.88 29.25 -16.75
C PHE A 55 -17.81 29.55 -17.91
N ASP A 56 -17.37 29.26 -19.14
CA ASP A 56 -18.18 29.54 -20.31
C ASP A 56 -19.37 28.59 -20.30
N ASP A 57 -20.51 28.99 -19.74
CA ASP A 57 -21.72 28.15 -19.63
C ASP A 57 -22.46 28.01 -20.96
N VAL A 58 -22.19 28.87 -21.94
CA VAL A 58 -22.91 28.96 -23.21
C VAL A 58 -22.42 27.92 -24.22
N LEU A 59 -21.10 27.70 -24.30
CA LEU A 59 -20.54 26.73 -25.24
C LEU A 59 -20.65 25.30 -24.70
N GLU A 60 -21.45 24.41 -25.28
CA GLU A 60 -21.38 23.00 -24.90
C GLU A 60 -20.05 22.36 -25.33
N HIS A 61 -19.62 21.31 -24.61
CA HIS A 61 -18.52 20.48 -25.08
C HIS A 61 -18.95 19.78 -26.38
N ASN A 62 -18.12 19.83 -27.42
CA ASN A 62 -18.39 19.17 -28.70
C ASN A 62 -17.93 17.69 -28.73
N HIS A 63 -17.73 17.11 -27.56
CA HIS A 63 -17.31 15.72 -27.39
C HIS A 63 -17.87 15.18 -26.08
N GLY A 64 -18.08 13.87 -26.01
CA GLY A 64 -18.45 13.22 -24.75
C GLY A 64 -17.33 13.34 -23.70
N TYR A 65 -17.70 13.28 -22.42
CA TYR A 65 -16.73 13.12 -21.34
C TYR A 65 -16.23 11.66 -21.32
N ASN A 66 -14.92 11.47 -21.10
CA ASN A 66 -14.35 10.14 -20.93
C ASN A 66 -14.45 9.74 -19.45
N LEU A 67 -15.63 9.22 -19.08
CA LEU A 67 -15.94 8.83 -17.70
C LEU A 67 -14.96 7.76 -17.19
N ASP A 68 -14.58 6.80 -18.02
CA ASP A 68 -13.61 5.75 -17.68
C ASP A 68 -12.26 6.33 -17.27
N LEU A 69 -11.71 7.24 -18.07
CA LEU A 69 -10.43 7.88 -17.78
C LEU A 69 -10.51 8.75 -16.52
N SER A 70 -11.62 9.48 -16.36
CA SER A 70 -11.83 10.32 -15.17
C SER A 70 -11.91 9.46 -13.89
N MET A 71 -12.69 8.39 -13.91
CA MET A 71 -12.82 7.46 -12.78
C MET A 71 -11.51 6.76 -12.45
N LYS A 72 -10.79 6.30 -13.49
CA LYS A 72 -9.45 5.72 -13.33
C LYS A 72 -8.49 6.69 -12.65
N ASN A 73 -8.42 7.93 -13.11
CA ASN A 73 -7.51 8.94 -12.54
C ASN A 73 -7.85 9.26 -11.08
N LYS A 74 -9.14 9.43 -10.77
CA LYS A 74 -9.58 9.70 -9.40
C LYS A 74 -9.30 8.52 -8.47
N LEU A 75 -9.55 7.30 -8.92
CA LEU A 75 -9.21 6.09 -8.19
C LEU A 75 -7.70 5.98 -7.94
N SER A 76 -6.87 6.30 -8.93
CA SER A 76 -5.41 6.32 -8.80
C SER A 76 -4.98 7.26 -7.68
N MET A 77 -5.48 8.50 -7.68
CA MET A 77 -5.13 9.47 -6.65
C MET A 77 -5.52 9.01 -5.25
N LEU A 78 -6.73 8.46 -5.10
CA LEU A 78 -7.17 7.93 -3.82
C LEU A 78 -6.29 6.75 -3.37
N CYS A 79 -5.92 5.85 -4.29
CA CYS A 79 -4.98 4.77 -3.99
C CYS A 79 -3.61 5.32 -3.58
N PHE A 80 -3.07 6.31 -4.29
CA PHE A 80 -1.74 6.88 -4.05
C PHE A 80 -1.66 7.56 -2.69
N SER A 81 -2.68 8.35 -2.32
CA SER A 81 -2.78 8.95 -0.99
C SER A 81 -2.82 7.91 0.15
N ILE A 82 -3.41 6.73 -0.10
CA ILE A 82 -3.41 5.63 0.87
C ILE A 82 -2.04 4.94 0.93
N ILE A 83 -1.38 4.78 -0.22
CA ILE A 83 -0.03 4.19 -0.30
C ILE A 83 0.98 5.06 0.45
N GLU A 84 0.92 6.39 0.31
CA GLU A 84 1.80 7.32 1.03
C GLU A 84 1.76 7.12 2.55
N ILE A 85 0.56 6.85 3.09
CA ILE A 85 0.34 6.70 4.53
C ILE A 85 0.57 5.26 4.99
N ALA A 86 0.22 4.28 4.16
CA ALA A 86 0.19 2.87 4.54
C ALA A 86 0.59 1.95 3.36
N PRO A 87 1.85 2.02 2.88
CA PRO A 87 2.30 1.27 1.70
C PRO A 87 2.29 -0.24 1.93
N TYR A 88 2.33 -0.67 3.19
CA TYR A 88 2.30 -2.07 3.60
C TYR A 88 0.94 -2.77 3.41
N LYS A 89 -0.16 -2.02 3.22
CA LYS A 89 -1.48 -2.65 3.01
C LYS A 89 -1.48 -3.44 1.70
N SER A 90 -2.21 -4.56 1.67
CA SER A 90 -2.40 -5.34 0.44
C SER A 90 -3.06 -4.48 -0.65
N ALA A 91 -2.66 -4.66 -1.92
CA ALA A 91 -3.21 -3.88 -3.04
C ALA A 91 -4.74 -3.91 -3.10
N PHE A 92 -5.35 -5.06 -2.81
CA PHE A 92 -6.80 -5.23 -2.76
C PHE A 92 -7.48 -4.37 -1.68
N LYS A 93 -6.94 -4.33 -0.46
CA LYS A 93 -7.46 -3.46 0.62
C LYS A 93 -7.30 -1.98 0.29
N ILE A 94 -6.20 -1.58 -0.36
CA ILE A 94 -5.99 -0.22 -0.83
C ILE A 94 -7.07 0.15 -1.85
N TYR A 95 -7.22 -0.68 -2.88
CA TYR A 95 -8.24 -0.52 -3.92
C TYR A 95 -9.65 -0.42 -3.33
N GLN A 96 -10.04 -1.32 -2.43
CA GLN A 96 -11.37 -1.27 -1.81
C GLN A 96 -11.61 0.01 -1.01
N SER A 97 -10.61 0.44 -0.24
CA SER A 97 -10.68 1.66 0.56
C SER A 97 -10.81 2.89 -0.34
N ALA A 98 -10.02 2.96 -1.42
CA ALA A 98 -10.09 4.01 -2.42
C ALA A 98 -11.42 4.02 -3.17
N ARG A 99 -11.90 2.84 -3.61
CA ARG A 99 -13.20 2.67 -4.27
C ARG A 99 -14.34 3.12 -3.37
N LYS A 100 -14.34 2.75 -2.08
CA LYS A 100 -15.35 3.21 -1.14
C LYS A 100 -15.36 4.74 -1.04
N LYS A 101 -14.19 5.37 -0.82
CA LYS A 101 -14.07 6.84 -0.82
C LYS A 101 -14.55 7.48 -2.12
N LEU A 102 -14.27 6.84 -3.26
CA LEU A 102 -14.72 7.32 -4.56
C LEU A 102 -16.25 7.28 -4.67
N LEU A 103 -16.87 6.20 -4.19
CA LEU A 103 -18.32 6.06 -4.16
C LEU A 103 -18.98 7.09 -3.22
N ASP A 104 -18.35 7.37 -2.08
CA ASP A 104 -18.85 8.37 -1.12
C ASP A 104 -18.80 9.81 -1.69
N LEU A 105 -17.97 10.08 -2.72
CA LEU A 105 -17.83 11.41 -3.35
C LEU A 105 -18.89 11.71 -4.41
N PHE A 106 -19.50 10.68 -5.02
CA PHE A 106 -20.52 10.87 -6.05
C PHE A 106 -21.89 10.61 -5.44
N GLU A 107 -22.72 11.64 -5.36
CA GLU A 107 -24.16 11.46 -5.14
C GLU A 107 -24.73 10.64 -6.32
N TRP A 108 -24.84 9.34 -6.07
CA TRP A 108 -25.63 8.31 -6.77
C TRP A 108 -26.06 8.62 -8.21
N HIS A 109 -25.14 8.47 -9.16
CA HIS A 109 -25.48 8.22 -10.56
C HIS A 109 -25.03 6.81 -10.96
N ASP A 110 -25.98 5.94 -11.27
CA ASP A 110 -25.76 4.53 -11.68
C ASP A 110 -24.79 4.37 -12.85
N SER A 111 -24.65 5.40 -13.68
CA SER A 111 -23.68 5.43 -14.79
C SER A 111 -22.24 5.34 -14.27
N CYS A 112 -21.89 6.04 -13.18
CA CYS A 112 -20.52 6.13 -12.67
C CYS A 112 -19.95 4.79 -12.18
N PHE A 113 -20.79 3.88 -11.67
CA PHE A 113 -20.34 2.60 -11.12
C PHE A 113 -19.70 1.68 -12.16
N ARG A 114 -20.24 1.68 -13.38
CA ARG A 114 -19.76 0.79 -14.46
C ARG A 114 -18.39 1.20 -14.97
N ASN A 115 -18.04 2.47 -14.81
CA ASN A 115 -16.79 3.06 -15.29
C ASN A 115 -15.66 3.00 -14.25
N ILE A 116 -15.94 2.56 -13.02
CA ILE A 116 -14.87 2.32 -12.03
C ILE A 116 -14.12 1.05 -12.45
N PRO A 117 -12.79 1.13 -12.71
CA PRO A 117 -12.02 -0.03 -13.09
C PRO A 117 -12.08 -1.13 -12.02
N ILE A 118 -12.29 -2.38 -12.44
CA ILE A 118 -12.19 -3.53 -11.52
C ILE A 118 -10.75 -3.72 -11.02
N PHE A 119 -10.60 -4.36 -9.86
CA PHE A 119 -9.30 -4.56 -9.23
C PHE A 119 -8.27 -5.22 -10.17
N GLU A 120 -8.64 -6.25 -10.92
CA GLU A 120 -7.70 -6.97 -11.77
C GLU A 120 -7.07 -6.10 -12.86
N ASN A 121 -7.82 -5.15 -13.41
CA ASN A 121 -7.32 -4.21 -14.42
C ASN A 121 -6.50 -3.07 -13.81
N PHE A 122 -6.58 -2.89 -12.48
CA PHE A 122 -6.02 -1.74 -11.77
C PHE A 122 -4.85 -2.12 -10.85
N LYS A 123 -4.68 -3.41 -10.50
CA LYS A 123 -3.70 -3.88 -9.52
C LYS A 123 -2.25 -3.48 -9.87
N ASN A 124 -1.89 -3.51 -11.16
CA ASN A 124 -0.52 -3.19 -11.59
C ASN A 124 -0.15 -1.73 -11.31
N ILE A 125 -1.12 -0.81 -11.42
CA ILE A 125 -0.91 0.61 -11.09
C ILE A 125 -0.57 0.75 -9.60
N ILE A 126 -1.30 0.02 -8.74
CA ILE A 126 -1.06 0.02 -7.29
C ILE A 126 0.30 -0.60 -6.97
N TYR A 127 0.65 -1.74 -7.57
CA TYR A 127 1.93 -2.39 -7.33
C TYR A 127 3.11 -1.51 -7.78
N ASN A 128 3.04 -0.94 -8.97
CA ASN A 128 4.08 -0.04 -9.49
C ASN A 128 4.29 1.16 -8.56
N LYS A 129 3.21 1.81 -8.10
CA LYS A 129 3.34 2.93 -7.17
C LYS A 129 3.91 2.49 -5.83
N LYS A 130 3.58 1.28 -5.35
CA LYS A 130 4.10 0.75 -4.08
C LYS A 130 5.61 0.48 -4.13
N GLU A 131 6.16 0.08 -5.28
CA GLU A 131 7.60 -0.13 -5.43
C GLU A 131 8.42 1.13 -5.10
N GLU A 132 7.86 2.33 -5.28
CA GLU A 132 8.51 3.60 -4.87
C GLU A 132 8.70 3.72 -3.35
N TYR A 133 7.92 3.01 -2.54
CA TYR A 133 7.94 3.06 -1.08
C TYR A 133 8.54 1.81 -0.43
N ILE A 134 8.82 0.76 -1.22
CA ILE A 134 9.40 -0.47 -0.72
C ILE A 134 10.93 -0.30 -0.74
N PRO A 135 11.64 -0.55 0.38
CA PRO A 135 13.09 -0.46 0.41
C PRO A 135 13.74 -1.36 -0.65
N SER A 136 14.77 -0.84 -1.31
CA SER A 136 15.64 -1.62 -2.20
C SER A 136 16.12 -2.91 -1.51
N HIS A 137 16.19 -3.99 -2.28
CA HIS A 137 16.49 -5.34 -1.82
C HIS A 137 17.84 -5.44 -1.08
N ASN A 138 18.76 -4.50 -1.34
CA ASN A 138 20.10 -4.50 -0.79
C ASN A 138 20.27 -3.57 0.41
N ASN A 139 19.23 -2.82 0.79
CA ASN A 139 19.32 -1.86 1.89
C ASN A 139 18.74 -2.43 3.19
N LEU A 140 19.60 -2.91 4.08
CA LEU A 140 19.22 -3.36 5.42
C LEU A 140 19.01 -2.19 6.41
N ASN A 141 19.36 -0.95 6.02
CA ASN A 141 19.18 0.26 6.81
C ASN A 141 17.76 0.83 6.63
N PHE A 142 16.74 0.04 6.92
CA PHE A 142 15.35 0.49 7.01
C PHE A 142 14.90 0.50 8.46
N GLU A 143 13.90 1.31 8.80
CA GLU A 143 13.26 1.23 10.11
C GLU A 143 12.05 0.33 10.03
N ILE A 144 11.89 -0.58 11.00
CA ILE A 144 10.64 -1.32 11.17
C ILE A 144 9.64 -0.37 11.84
N PRO A 145 8.50 -0.04 11.22
CA PRO A 145 7.50 0.81 11.85
C PRO A 145 6.95 0.19 13.13
N ASP A 146 6.59 1.02 14.11
CA ASP A 146 6.09 0.54 15.41
C ASP A 146 4.82 -0.32 15.28
N SER A 147 3.97 -0.03 14.30
CA SER A 147 2.79 -0.86 13.98
C SER A 147 3.12 -2.33 13.68
N PHE A 148 4.35 -2.66 13.29
CA PHE A 148 4.82 -4.05 13.11
C PHE A 148 5.51 -4.63 14.33
N LYS A 149 5.98 -3.78 15.27
CA LYS A 149 6.66 -4.24 16.48
C LYS A 149 5.71 -4.82 17.52
N PHE A 150 4.41 -4.52 17.41
CA PHE A 150 3.39 -4.94 18.37
C PHE A 150 2.27 -5.76 17.71
N THR A 151 1.65 -6.64 18.49
CA THR A 151 0.41 -7.33 18.11
C THR A 151 -0.78 -6.38 18.12
N LEU A 152 -1.92 -6.81 17.58
CA LEU A 152 -3.20 -6.06 17.66
C LEU A 152 -3.69 -5.84 19.11
N LYS A 153 -3.14 -6.60 20.08
CA LYS A 153 -3.40 -6.42 21.52
C LYS A 153 -2.30 -5.61 22.22
N ASN A 154 -1.50 -4.87 21.45
CA ASN A 154 -0.41 -4.02 21.91
C ASN A 154 0.70 -4.75 22.70
N LYS A 155 0.85 -6.06 22.50
CA LYS A 155 1.99 -6.82 23.05
C LYS A 155 3.19 -6.78 22.13
N ILE A 156 4.40 -6.78 22.68
CA ILE A 156 5.65 -6.88 21.90
C ILE A 156 5.60 -8.14 21.04
N PHE A 157 5.85 -7.96 19.74
CA PHE A 157 5.85 -9.00 18.73
C PHE A 157 7.18 -9.11 18.01
N LEU A 158 7.87 -8.00 17.73
CA LEU A 158 9.26 -8.04 17.25
C LEU A 158 10.17 -8.42 18.43
N ALA A 159 10.64 -9.65 18.46
CA ALA A 159 11.40 -10.19 19.58
C ALA A 159 12.92 -10.11 19.38
N ILE A 160 13.38 -10.24 18.13
CA ILE A 160 14.80 -10.13 17.77
C ILE A 160 14.93 -9.29 16.51
N ASP A 161 15.79 -8.30 16.56
CA ASP A 161 16.23 -7.54 15.39
C ASP A 161 17.76 -7.53 15.37
N ASN A 162 18.35 -8.56 14.75
CA ASN A 162 19.81 -8.73 14.64
C ASN A 162 20.21 -8.62 13.17
N ARG A 163 20.13 -7.40 12.63
CA ARG A 163 20.52 -7.10 11.26
C ARG A 163 22.03 -6.88 11.15
N ASN A 164 22.67 -7.60 10.23
CA ASN A 164 24.07 -7.46 9.84
C ASN A 164 24.21 -7.77 8.33
N LYS A 165 25.32 -7.36 7.70
CA LYS A 165 25.47 -7.38 6.23
C LYS A 165 25.29 -8.76 5.56
N GLU A 166 25.48 -9.87 6.27
CA GLU A 166 25.55 -11.20 5.66
C GLU A 166 24.50 -12.19 6.20
N ASP A 167 24.29 -12.20 7.52
CA ASP A 167 23.48 -13.17 8.26
C ASP A 167 22.51 -12.44 9.22
N SER A 168 21.62 -11.60 8.69
CA SER A 168 20.58 -10.94 9.48
C SER A 168 19.50 -11.92 9.89
N ILE A 169 19.06 -11.82 11.14
CA ILE A 169 17.92 -12.55 11.69
C ILE A 169 16.96 -11.54 12.29
N ILE A 170 15.74 -11.50 11.75
CA ILE A 170 14.62 -10.78 12.35
C ILE A 170 13.60 -11.82 12.81
N CYS A 171 13.19 -11.76 14.07
CA CYS A 171 12.27 -12.72 14.68
C CYS A 171 11.03 -12.02 15.20
N TYR A 172 9.86 -12.52 14.79
CA TYR A 172 8.58 -12.16 15.36
C TYR A 172 7.97 -13.31 16.16
N LEU A 173 7.66 -13.05 17.43
CA LEU A 173 6.92 -13.94 18.31
C LEU A 173 6.32 -13.13 19.48
N GLU A 174 5.20 -13.59 20.02
CA GLU A 174 4.65 -13.06 21.27
C GLU A 174 5.12 -13.95 22.42
N LYS A 175 6.03 -13.41 23.26
CA LYS A 175 6.79 -14.20 24.24
C LYS A 175 5.88 -15.00 25.18
N ASP A 176 4.86 -14.36 25.77
CA ASP A 176 3.99 -15.03 26.75
C ASP A 176 3.12 -16.11 26.11
N PHE A 177 2.65 -15.86 24.88
CA PHE A 177 1.93 -16.87 24.12
C PHE A 177 2.80 -18.09 23.85
N VAL A 178 4.04 -17.89 23.39
CA VAL A 178 4.99 -18.98 23.19
C VAL A 178 5.22 -19.72 24.51
N ARG A 179 5.52 -19.04 25.62
CA ARG A 179 5.69 -19.69 26.95
C ARG A 179 4.51 -20.60 27.29
N LYS A 180 3.28 -20.10 27.13
CA LYS A 180 2.06 -20.87 27.42
C LYS A 180 1.90 -22.10 26.54
N ILE A 181 2.20 -21.99 25.24
CA ILE A 181 2.11 -23.12 24.31
C ILE A 181 3.15 -24.19 24.67
N PHE A 182 4.37 -23.77 25.04
CA PHE A 182 5.46 -24.67 25.39
C PHE A 182 5.24 -25.46 26.68
N ASN A 183 4.35 -25.01 27.56
CA ASN A 183 3.97 -25.73 28.77
C ASN A 183 3.02 -26.92 28.52
N PHE A 184 2.62 -27.17 27.27
CA PHE A 184 1.77 -28.31 26.94
C PHE A 184 2.59 -29.58 26.72
N SER A 185 2.28 -30.62 27.48
CA SER A 185 2.97 -31.93 27.42
C SER A 185 2.81 -32.67 26.10
N ASP A 186 1.73 -32.40 25.35
CA ASP A 186 1.41 -33.02 24.06
C ASP A 186 1.85 -32.18 22.85
N LEU A 187 2.60 -31.10 23.08
CA LEU A 187 3.03 -30.20 22.03
C LEU A 187 3.97 -30.89 21.02
N LYS A 188 3.63 -30.79 19.74
CA LYS A 188 4.55 -31.12 18.65
C LYS A 188 4.96 -29.85 17.92
N LEU A 189 6.25 -29.70 17.66
CA LEU A 189 6.77 -28.59 16.86
C LEU A 189 7.02 -29.05 15.43
N MET A 190 6.67 -28.19 14.48
CA MET A 190 6.99 -28.37 13.07
C MET A 190 7.70 -27.14 12.55
N PHE A 191 8.65 -27.35 11.65
CA PHE A 191 9.47 -26.32 11.07
C PHE A 191 9.16 -26.24 9.58
N ASP A 192 8.72 -25.07 9.12
CA ASP A 192 8.33 -24.83 7.73
C ASP A 192 9.18 -23.70 7.13
N ILE A 193 9.53 -23.80 5.85
CA ILE A 193 10.32 -22.81 5.12
C ILE A 193 9.52 -22.32 3.93
N LYS A 194 9.23 -21.02 3.89
CA LYS A 194 8.50 -20.36 2.81
C LYS A 194 9.42 -19.40 2.06
N PHE A 195 9.63 -19.67 0.78
CA PHE A 195 10.45 -18.83 -0.10
C PHE A 195 9.63 -17.75 -0.80
N TYR A 196 8.47 -18.10 -1.34
CA TYR A 196 7.63 -17.21 -2.17
C TYR A 196 6.87 -16.12 -1.40
N VAL A 197 6.87 -16.15 -0.06
CA VAL A 197 6.21 -15.16 0.81
C VAL A 197 7.22 -14.27 1.54
N SER A 198 8.52 -14.47 1.28
CA SER A 198 9.56 -13.70 1.96
C SER A 198 9.65 -12.29 1.36
N PRO A 199 9.69 -11.22 2.18
CA PRO A 199 10.08 -9.89 1.74
C PRO A 199 11.39 -9.95 0.98
N ASN A 200 11.54 -9.09 -0.02
CA ASN A 200 12.74 -9.00 -0.86
C ASN A 200 14.06 -8.85 -0.10
N ILE A 201 13.99 -8.30 1.12
CA ILE A 201 15.11 -8.11 2.05
C ILE A 201 15.57 -9.42 2.71
N SER A 202 14.75 -10.47 2.70
CA SER A 202 15.05 -11.80 3.22
C SER A 202 14.94 -12.85 2.13
N LYS A 203 15.87 -13.81 2.10
CA LYS A 203 15.82 -14.91 1.10
C LYS A 203 14.83 -16.00 1.47
N GLN A 204 14.37 -16.02 2.72
CA GLN A 204 13.42 -17.01 3.23
C GLN A 204 12.73 -16.54 4.51
N LEU A 205 11.49 -16.98 4.65
CA LEU A 205 10.73 -16.96 5.88
C LEU A 205 10.74 -18.37 6.49
N TYR A 206 11.31 -18.52 7.67
CA TYR A 206 11.34 -19.76 8.42
C TYR A 206 10.31 -19.67 9.55
N VAL A 207 9.35 -20.58 9.59
CA VAL A 207 8.21 -20.55 10.52
C VAL A 207 8.22 -21.78 11.41
N ILE A 208 8.06 -21.56 12.71
CA ILE A 208 7.85 -22.65 13.67
C ILE A 208 6.37 -22.72 13.98
N HIS A 209 5.79 -23.89 13.76
CA HIS A 209 4.41 -24.20 14.03
C HIS A 209 4.30 -25.07 15.28
N ALA A 210 3.30 -24.79 16.11
CA ALA A 210 2.80 -25.73 17.10
C ALA A 210 1.67 -26.56 16.51
N PHE A 211 1.68 -27.84 16.82
CA PHE A 211 0.58 -28.76 16.56
C PHE A 211 0.00 -29.24 17.88
N LYS A 212 -1.27 -28.93 18.09
CA LYS A 212 -2.03 -29.35 19.27
C LYS A 212 -3.50 -29.56 18.91
N GLY A 213 -4.08 -30.66 19.39
CA GLY A 213 -5.51 -30.95 19.18
C GLY A 213 -5.91 -30.96 17.71
N ASN A 214 -5.06 -31.55 16.86
CA ASN A 214 -5.23 -31.62 15.40
C ASN A 214 -5.27 -30.25 14.68
N LYS A 215 -4.74 -29.19 15.30
CA LYS A 215 -4.64 -27.85 14.72
C LYS A 215 -3.19 -27.38 14.66
N TYR A 216 -2.88 -26.65 13.59
CA TYR A 216 -1.58 -26.02 13.37
C TYR A 216 -1.66 -24.52 13.63
N PHE A 217 -0.73 -24.01 14.44
CA PHE A 217 -0.63 -22.61 14.77
C PHE A 217 0.79 -22.12 14.50
N PRO A 218 1.00 -21.14 13.61
CA PRO A 218 2.30 -20.51 13.49
C PRO A 218 2.61 -19.74 14.78
N LEU A 219 3.78 -19.99 15.37
CA LEU A 219 4.21 -19.40 16.63
C LEU A 219 5.30 -18.36 16.45
N ILE A 220 6.30 -18.71 15.65
CA ILE A 220 7.53 -17.93 15.52
C ILE A 220 7.84 -17.77 14.04
N TYR A 221 8.17 -16.55 13.65
CA TYR A 221 8.52 -16.18 12.29
C TYR A 221 9.94 -15.62 12.27
N TYR A 222 10.83 -16.25 11.51
CA TYR A 222 12.19 -15.80 11.28
C TYR A 222 12.37 -15.37 9.84
N PHE A 223 12.76 -14.12 9.63
CA PHE A 223 13.21 -13.62 8.34
C PHE A 223 14.73 -13.71 8.29
N LEU A 224 15.25 -14.45 7.30
CA LEU A 224 16.66 -14.76 7.16
C LEU A 224 17.20 -14.19 5.84
N THR A 225 18.32 -13.46 5.88
CA THR A 225 18.94 -12.89 4.67
C THR A 225 19.68 -13.91 3.82
N ASN A 226 20.01 -15.08 4.37
CA ASN A 226 20.75 -16.11 3.65
C ASN A 226 20.26 -17.54 3.98
N LYS A 227 20.83 -18.52 3.28
CA LYS A 227 20.51 -19.96 3.40
C LYS A 227 21.74 -20.79 3.83
N THR A 228 22.72 -20.16 4.45
CA THR A 228 23.97 -20.81 4.87
C THR A 228 23.76 -21.68 6.10
N GLN A 229 24.56 -22.74 6.25
CA GLN A 229 24.56 -23.52 7.49
C GLN A 229 24.81 -22.62 8.72
N ARG A 230 25.69 -21.62 8.58
CA ARG A 230 26.01 -20.65 9.62
C ARG A 230 24.78 -19.93 10.17
N ILE A 231 23.88 -19.43 9.32
CA ILE A 231 22.69 -18.71 9.78
C ILE A 231 21.69 -19.65 10.47
N TYR A 232 21.56 -20.90 10.01
CA TYR A 232 20.73 -21.91 10.68
C TYR A 232 21.30 -22.31 12.04
N THR A 233 22.61 -22.51 12.16
CA THR A 233 23.26 -22.78 13.45
C THR A 233 23.01 -21.63 14.43
N ARG A 234 23.08 -20.37 13.96
CA ARG A 234 22.75 -19.20 14.78
C ARG A 234 21.28 -19.18 15.20
N LEU A 235 20.35 -19.47 14.27
CA LEU A 235 18.93 -19.57 14.58
C LEU A 235 18.64 -20.66 15.62
N LEU A 236 19.22 -21.85 15.48
CA LEU A 236 19.05 -22.94 16.44
C LEU A 236 19.61 -22.59 17.82
N ARG A 237 20.75 -21.89 17.88
CA ARG A 237 21.29 -21.36 19.15
C ARG A 237 20.38 -20.31 19.78
N LEU A 238 19.81 -19.40 18.98
CA LEU A 238 18.84 -18.42 19.46
C LEU A 238 17.58 -19.10 19.99
N LEU A 239 17.09 -20.14 19.31
CA LEU A 239 15.97 -20.95 19.77
C LEU A 239 16.30 -21.65 21.09
N GLN A 240 17.44 -22.33 21.17
CA GLN A 240 17.88 -23.00 22.39
C GLN A 240 17.96 -22.02 23.56
N ASN A 241 18.64 -20.88 23.39
CA ASN A 241 18.73 -19.84 24.42
C ASN A 241 17.36 -19.24 24.76
N SER A 242 16.47 -19.11 23.78
CA SER A 242 15.11 -18.63 24.03
C SER A 242 14.32 -19.65 24.84
N PHE A 243 14.44 -20.95 24.53
CA PHE A 243 13.82 -22.02 25.31
C PHE A 243 14.35 -22.08 26.74
N TYR A 244 15.67 -21.93 26.94
CA TYR A 244 16.27 -21.87 28.28
C TYR A 244 15.86 -20.65 29.11
N ASN A 245 15.45 -19.54 28.47
CA ASN A 245 14.96 -18.34 29.16
C ASN A 245 13.41 -18.26 29.20
N ILE A 246 12.74 -19.25 28.63
CA ILE A 246 11.28 -19.36 28.56
C ILE A 246 10.75 -20.45 29.50
N ILE A 247 11.49 -21.54 29.65
CA ILE A 247 11.34 -22.54 30.72
C ILE A 247 11.97 -21.97 32.00
#